data_AF-A0A7K1KMW1-F1
#
_entry.id   AF-A0A7K1KMW1-F1
#
_cell.length_a   1.000
_cell.length_b   1.000
_cell.length_c   1.000
_cell.angle_alpha   90.00
_cell.angle_beta   90.00
_cell.angle_gamma   90.00
#
_symmetry.space_group_name_H-M   'P 1'
#
loop_
_entity.id
_entity.type
_entity.pdbx_description
1 polymer ?
#
loop_
_entity_poly.entity_id
_entity_poly.type
_entity_poly.pdbx_seq_one_letter_code
_entity_poly.pdbx_strand_id
1 'polypeptide(L)'
;MNSVNKDESVLDVFLLGLKTWVAEMGWLTRSVLGRFEIGRLEKELEREYAALGRIAEQPRGRKEEKDQCLGQIGFLKEEIETLKAELAQDRETRMRPLRGEGD
;
A
#
# COMPACT_ATOMS: atom_id res chain seq x y z
N MET A 1 -17.73 47.69 -8.99
CA MET A 1 -18.39 47.38 -7.70
C MET A 1 -18.07 45.94 -7.37
N ASN A 2 -17.11 45.71 -6.47
CA ASN A 2 -16.72 44.37 -6.04
C ASN A 2 -17.64 43.93 -4.92
N SER A 3 -18.55 42.99 -5.20
CA SER A 3 -19.30 42.26 -4.18
C SER A 3 -18.36 41.23 -3.54
N VAL A 4 -17.58 41.68 -2.56
CA VAL A 4 -16.96 40.78 -1.60
C VAL A 4 -18.11 40.24 -0.75
N ASN A 5 -18.61 39.05 -1.09
CA ASN A 5 -19.53 38.33 -0.23
C ASN A 5 -18.80 38.05 1.09
N LYS A 6 -19.23 38.78 2.12
CA LYS A 6 -18.84 38.62 3.51
C LYS A 6 -19.54 37.38 4.07
N ASP A 7 -18.81 36.69 4.94
CA ASP A 7 -19.23 35.59 5.80
C ASP A 7 -19.11 34.19 5.17
N GLU A 8 -17.88 33.78 4.83
CA GLU A 8 -17.50 32.40 5.15
C GLU A 8 -17.69 32.26 6.67
N SER A 9 -18.73 31.54 7.09
CA SER A 9 -19.01 31.36 8.50
C SER A 9 -17.85 30.60 9.13
N VAL A 10 -17.52 30.91 10.39
CA VAL A 10 -16.56 30.10 11.18
C VAL A 10 -16.95 28.62 11.14
N LEU A 11 -18.25 28.32 11.03
CA LEU A 11 -18.76 26.98 10.82
C LEU A 11 -18.37 26.38 9.47
N ASP A 12 -18.35 27.15 8.39
CA ASP A 12 -17.97 26.65 7.06
C ASP A 12 -16.49 26.26 7.01
N VAL A 13 -15.63 27.08 7.63
CA VAL A 13 -14.19 26.78 7.78
C VAL A 13 -13.97 25.55 8.64
N PHE A 14 -14.72 25.42 9.75
CA PHE A 14 -14.65 24.24 10.61
C PHE A 14 -15.12 22.96 9.90
N LEU A 15 -16.25 23.02 9.20
CA LEU A 15 -16.78 21.89 8.42
C LEU A 15 -15.83 21.49 7.30
N LEU A 16 -15.17 22.44 6.66
CA LEU A 16 -14.13 22.17 5.67
C LEU A 16 -12.94 21.44 6.30
N GLY A 17 -12.43 21.94 7.43
CA GLY A 17 -11.34 21.29 8.16
C GLY A 17 -11.68 19.86 8.60
N LEU A 18 -12.91 19.63 9.08
CA LEU A 18 -13.39 18.30 9.46
C LEU A 18 -13.48 17.35 8.27
N LYS A 19 -14.00 17.81 7.12
CA LYS A 19 -14.05 16.99 5.88
C LYS A 19 -12.66 16.57 5.44
N THR A 20 -11.70 17.50 5.44
CA THR A 20 -10.31 17.20 5.11
C THR A 20 -9.72 16.20 6.09
N TRP A 21 -9.95 16.37 7.40
CA TRP A 21 -9.45 15.44 8.41
C TRP A 21 -10.01 14.02 8.23
N VAL A 22 -11.31 13.87 7.95
CA VAL A 22 -11.90 12.54 7.69
C VAL A 22 -11.30 11.89 6.45
N ALA A 23 -11.08 12.67 5.37
CA ALA A 23 -10.44 12.16 4.17
C ALA A 23 -9.00 11.69 4.44
N GLU A 24 -8.22 12.46 5.20
CA GLU A 24 -6.86 12.08 5.60
C GLU A 24 -6.84 10.84 6.50
N MET A 25 -7.78 10.72 7.44
CA MET A 25 -7.92 9.52 8.29
C MET A 25 -8.29 8.27 7.48
N GLY A 26 -9.19 8.40 6.50
CA GLY A 26 -9.52 7.31 5.59
C GLY A 26 -8.31 6.86 4.77
N TRP A 27 -7.48 7.80 4.34
CA TRP A 27 -6.23 7.46 3.67
C TRP A 27 -5.20 6.79 4.59
N LEU A 28 -4.99 7.34 5.79
CA LEU A 28 -4.03 6.79 6.75
C LEU A 28 -4.37 5.34 7.10
N THR A 29 -5.65 5.04 7.29
CA THR A 29 -6.10 3.66 7.55
C THR A 29 -5.80 2.74 6.38
N ARG A 30 -6.09 3.15 5.14
CA ARG A 30 -5.75 2.38 3.94
C ARG A 30 -4.25 2.14 3.81
N SER A 31 -3.43 3.15 4.08
CA SER A 31 -1.96 3.04 4.06
C SER A 31 -1.43 2.06 5.10
N VAL A 32 -1.99 2.10 6.31
CA VAL A 32 -1.62 1.16 7.38
C VAL A 32 -2.01 -0.27 7.00
N LEU A 33 -3.22 -0.47 6.46
CA LEU A 33 -3.68 -1.78 6.00
C LEU A 33 -2.79 -2.32 4.86
N GLY A 34 -2.42 -1.48 3.89
CA GLY A 34 -1.52 -1.89 2.82
C GLY A 34 -0.13 -2.32 3.32
N ARG A 35 0.43 -1.57 4.30
CA ARG A 35 1.71 -1.96 4.94
C ARG A 35 1.59 -3.24 5.75
N PHE A 36 0.46 -3.44 6.43
CA PHE A 36 0.19 -4.68 7.15
C PHE A 36 0.13 -5.88 6.20
N GLU A 37 -0.54 -5.72 5.06
CA GLU A 37 -0.66 -6.75 4.04
C GLU A 37 0.71 -7.11 3.44
N ILE A 38 1.54 -6.11 3.12
CA ILE A 38 2.93 -6.34 2.71
C ILE A 38 3.69 -7.15 3.77
N GLY A 39 3.59 -6.77 5.05
CA GLY A 39 4.26 -7.50 6.13
C GLY A 39 3.73 -8.93 6.32
N ARG A 40 2.46 -9.19 6.00
CA ARG A 40 1.88 -10.54 5.98
C ARG A 40 2.50 -11.37 4.84
N LEU A 41 2.57 -10.81 3.64
CA LEU A 41 3.14 -11.46 2.45
C LEU A 41 4.64 -11.70 2.60
N GLU A 42 5.40 -10.77 3.20
CA GLU A 42 6.83 -10.95 3.47
C GLU A 42 7.08 -12.13 4.44
N LYS A 43 6.24 -12.29 5.46
CA LYS A 43 6.29 -13.46 6.36
C LYS A 43 5.93 -14.76 5.64
N GLU A 44 5.00 -14.72 4.70
CA GLU A 44 4.64 -15.88 3.88
C GLU A 44 5.79 -16.26 2.95
N LEU A 45 6.44 -15.27 2.32
CA LEU A 45 7.62 -15.45 1.49
C LEU A 45 8.79 -16.09 2.26
N GLU A 46 9.03 -15.66 3.50
CA GLU A 46 10.06 -16.27 4.37
C GLU A 46 9.76 -17.75 4.64
N ARG A 47 8.48 -18.10 4.86
CA ARG A 47 8.07 -19.50 5.07
C ARG A 47 8.28 -20.35 3.84
N GLU A 48 7.98 -19.82 2.65
CA GLU A 48 8.23 -20.52 1.39
C GLU A 48 9.73 -20.72 1.15
N TYR A 49 10.56 -19.72 1.44
CA TYR A 49 12.02 -19.90 1.39
C TYR A 49 12.52 -20.99 2.34
N ALA A 50 12.00 -21.04 3.56
CA ALA A 50 12.34 -22.09 4.51
C ALA A 50 11.85 -23.48 4.03
N ALA A 51 10.68 -23.56 3.39
CA ALA A 51 10.16 -24.79 2.79
C ALA A 51 11.05 -25.27 1.64
N LEU A 52 11.45 -24.37 0.75
CA LEU A 52 12.37 -24.66 -0.34
C LEU A 52 13.73 -25.18 0.17
N GLY A 53 14.26 -24.58 1.25
CA GLY A 53 15.48 -25.05 1.91
C GLY A 53 15.35 -26.50 2.41
N ARG A 54 14.24 -26.82 3.09
CA ARG A 54 13.96 -28.20 3.54
C ARG A 54 13.79 -29.19 2.37
N ILE A 55 13.23 -28.76 1.25
CA ILE A 55 13.13 -29.59 0.04
C ILE A 55 14.53 -29.83 -0.55
N ALA A 56 15.40 -28.82 -0.53
CA ALA A 56 16.76 -28.94 -1.03
C ALA A 56 17.63 -29.90 -0.21
N GLU A 57 17.41 -30.01 1.11
CA GLU A 57 18.07 -31.00 1.97
C GLU A 57 17.65 -32.45 1.66
N GLN A 58 16.41 -32.66 1.17
CA GLN A 58 15.86 -33.98 0.85
C GLN A 58 15.22 -34.01 -0.54
N PRO A 59 16.02 -33.94 -1.62
CA PRO A 59 15.51 -33.64 -2.96
C PRO A 59 14.82 -34.82 -3.68
N ARG A 60 14.96 -36.05 -3.18
CA ARG A 60 14.47 -37.26 -3.88
C ARG A 60 12.94 -37.30 -3.87
N GLY A 61 12.33 -37.30 -5.06
CA GLY A 61 10.88 -37.44 -5.23
C GLY A 61 10.06 -36.17 -5.01
N ARG A 62 10.69 -35.02 -4.70
CA ARG A 62 9.99 -33.76 -4.32
C ARG A 62 10.04 -32.69 -5.41
N LYS A 63 10.12 -33.09 -6.68
CA LYS A 63 10.24 -32.15 -7.81
C LYS A 63 9.00 -31.26 -7.92
N GLU A 64 7.80 -31.83 -7.84
CA GLU A 64 6.55 -31.07 -7.94
C GLU A 64 6.40 -30.07 -6.79
N GLU A 65 6.71 -30.48 -5.56
CA GLU A 65 6.71 -29.59 -4.38
C GLU A 65 7.69 -28.43 -4.55
N LYS A 66 8.88 -28.71 -5.11
CA LYS A 66 9.87 -27.66 -5.41
C LYS A 66 9.33 -26.66 -6.43
N ASP A 67 8.74 -27.15 -7.51
CA ASP A 67 8.23 -26.30 -8.60
C ASP A 67 7.06 -25.42 -8.10
N GLN A 68 6.17 -25.98 -7.27
CA GLN A 68 5.10 -25.22 -6.61
C GLN A 68 5.63 -24.12 -5.70
N CYS A 69 6.59 -24.45 -4.83
CA CYS A 69 7.19 -23.50 -3.89
C CYS A 69 7.90 -22.35 -4.64
N LEU A 70 8.61 -22.66 -5.73
CA LEU A 70 9.23 -21.64 -6.58
C LEU A 70 8.19 -20.73 -7.25
N GLY A 71 7.06 -21.29 -7.70
CA GLY A 71 5.94 -20.51 -8.24
C GLY A 71 5.34 -19.56 -7.21
N GLN A 72 5.11 -20.04 -5.98
CA GLN A 72 4.61 -19.23 -4.88
C GLN A 72 5.57 -18.11 -4.50
N ILE A 73 6.88 -18.39 -4.42
CA ILE A 73 7.91 -17.37 -4.20
C ILE A 73 7.87 -16.29 -5.28
N GLY A 74 7.73 -16.69 -6.55
CA GLY A 74 7.62 -15.77 -7.68
C GLY A 74 6.41 -14.84 -7.53
N PHE A 75 5.24 -15.43 -7.31
CA PHE A 75 3.99 -14.70 -7.11
C PHE A 75 4.07 -13.72 -5.92
N LEU A 76 4.52 -14.18 -4.75
CA LEU A 76 4.59 -13.36 -3.54
C LEU A 76 5.51 -12.14 -3.74
N LYS A 77 6.63 -12.31 -4.45
CA LYS A 77 7.52 -11.18 -4.76
C LYS A 77 6.85 -10.15 -5.66
N GLU A 78 6.20 -10.60 -6.72
CA GLU A 78 5.49 -9.72 -7.65
C GLU A 78 4.37 -8.95 -6.94
N GLU A 79 3.59 -9.64 -6.10
CA GLU A 79 2.50 -9.03 -5.34
C GLU A 79 3.02 -7.98 -4.34
N ILE A 80 4.10 -8.30 -3.60
CA ILE A 80 4.74 -7.36 -2.66
C ILE A 80 5.22 -6.10 -3.39
N GLU A 81 5.92 -6.25 -4.52
CA GLU A 81 6.43 -5.12 -5.29
C GLU A 81 5.28 -4.29 -5.88
N THR A 82 4.23 -4.94 -6.36
CA THR A 82 3.01 -4.27 -6.84
C THR A 82 2.37 -3.41 -5.75
N LEU A 83 2.13 -3.98 -4.56
CA LEU A 83 1.56 -3.25 -3.42
C LEU A 83 2.47 -2.10 -2.94
N LYS A 84 3.79 -2.30 -2.95
CA LYS A 84 4.76 -1.24 -2.62
C LYS A 84 4.68 -0.09 -3.63
N ALA A 85 4.59 -0.40 -4.92
CA ALA A 85 4.45 0.59 -5.99
C ALA A 85 3.13 1.36 -5.88
N GLU A 86 2.01 0.67 -5.63
CA GLU A 86 0.71 1.29 -5.44
C GLU A 86 0.70 2.27 -4.25
N LEU A 87 1.25 1.87 -3.10
CA LEU A 87 1.37 2.75 -1.93
C LEU A 87 2.27 3.98 -2.20
N ALA A 88 3.34 3.81 -2.97
CA ALA A 88 4.22 4.91 -3.36
C ALA A 88 3.54 5.88 -4.33
N GLN A 89 2.84 5.35 -5.33
CA GLN A 89 2.10 6.15 -6.33
C GLN A 89 0.93 6.90 -5.69
N ASP A 90 0.18 6.27 -4.79
CA ASP A 90 -0.90 6.92 -4.04
C ASP A 90 -0.38 8.07 -3.17
N ARG A 91 0.82 7.94 -2.60
CA ARG A 91 1.50 9.03 -1.91
C ARG A 91 1.88 10.16 -2.87
N GLU A 92 2.51 9.87 -4.00
CA GLU A 92 2.97 10.89 -4.95
C GLU A 92 1.80 11.66 -5.57
N THR A 93 0.76 10.95 -6.00
CA THR A 93 -0.46 11.53 -6.59
C THR A 93 -1.10 12.56 -5.67
N ARG A 94 -1.08 12.32 -4.34
CA ARG A 94 -1.65 13.24 -3.36
C ARG A 94 -0.71 14.38 -2.98
N MET A 95 0.61 14.16 -3.00
CA MET A 95 1.59 15.22 -2.72
C MET A 95 1.77 16.19 -3.89
N ARG A 96 1.53 15.76 -5.13
CA ARG A 96 1.66 16.57 -6.35
C ARG A 96 0.87 17.90 -6.30
N PRO A 97 -0.45 17.93 -6.01
CA PRO A 97 -1.19 19.20 -5.95
C PRO A 97 -0.72 20.11 -4.80
N LEU A 98 -0.19 19.55 -3.71
CA LEU A 98 0.34 20.32 -2.58
C LEU A 98 1.71 20.96 -2.87
N ARG A 99 2.45 20.44 -3.87
CA ARG A 99 3.75 20.97 -4.30
C ARG A 99 3.62 22.14 -5.29
N GLY A 100 2.42 22.47 -5.74
CA GLY A 100 2.20 23.49 -6.77
C GLY A 100 2.58 23.03 -8.18
N GLU A 101 2.81 21.74 -8.39
CA GLU A 101 3.04 21.10 -9.69
C GLU A 101 1.70 20.63 -10.30
N GLY A 102 0.76 21.57 -10.41
CA GLY A 102 -0.45 21.42 -11.21
C GLY A 102 -0.20 21.96 -12.62
N ASP A 103 -0.60 21.19 -13.64
CA ASP A 103 -0.63 21.64 -15.04
C ASP A 103 -1.62 22.81 -15.23
#